data_AF-A0A349HER0-F1
#
_entry.id   AF-A0A349HER0-F1
#
_cell.length_a   1.000
_cell.length_b   1.000
_cell.length_c   1.000
_cell.angle_alpha   90.00
_cell.angle_beta   90.00
_cell.angle_gamma   90.00
#
_symmetry.space_group_name_H-M   'P 1'
#
loop_
_entity.id
_entity.type
_entity.pdbx_description
1 polymer ?
#
loop_
_entity_poly.entity_id
_entity_poly.type
_entity_poly.pdbx_seq_one_letter_code
_entity_poly.pdbx_strand_id
1 'polypeptide(L)'
;MTQPLAKTFVNTFLGHAPMWYKLAILAFLIINPIIMATAGPFVAGWVLIAEFIFTLTMALKCYPLPAGGLLAMEAVIIGLTTPETIYHEAHHNFEVILLLIFMVAGIHFMKDFLQFTFTRILVNVRSKKLISLLFCFAGAFLSAFLDALTVTAVIMAVALGFYSVYHKYVSSGADKGSHSLDSDLHLKEKNREELKEFRGFLRNLMMHGAVGTALGGVCTL
;
A
#
# COMPACT_ATOMS: atom_id res chain seq x y z
N MET A 1 -43.87 -8.33 -10.50
CA MET A 1 -43.27 -7.08 -10.99
C MET A 1 -42.08 -7.42 -11.87
N THR A 2 -42.27 -7.43 -13.18
CA THR A 2 -41.20 -7.68 -14.17
C THR A 2 -40.31 -6.44 -14.22
N GLN A 3 -39.18 -6.46 -13.49
CA GLN A 3 -38.17 -5.44 -13.73
C GLN A 3 -37.66 -5.62 -15.16
N PRO A 4 -37.56 -4.55 -15.96
CA PRO A 4 -37.08 -4.65 -17.33
C PRO A 4 -35.68 -5.26 -17.33
N LEU A 5 -35.42 -6.23 -18.22
CA LEU A 5 -34.15 -6.98 -18.31
C LEU A 5 -32.92 -6.07 -18.34
N ALA A 6 -33.04 -4.89 -18.96
CA ALA A 6 -32.01 -3.85 -18.98
C ALA A 6 -31.60 -3.40 -17.56
N LYS A 7 -32.55 -3.26 -16.64
CA LYS A 7 -32.31 -2.83 -15.26
C LYS A 7 -31.58 -3.91 -14.45
N THR A 8 -31.89 -5.18 -14.70
CA THR A 8 -31.17 -6.32 -14.09
C THR A 8 -29.74 -6.40 -14.63
N PHE A 9 -29.53 -6.18 -15.92
CA PHE A 9 -28.20 -6.22 -16.52
C PHE A 9 -27.29 -5.11 -15.98
N VAL A 10 -27.80 -3.88 -15.88
CA VAL A 10 -27.01 -2.77 -15.29
C VAL A 10 -26.75 -2.99 -13.79
N ASN A 11 -27.68 -3.61 -13.06
CA ASN A 11 -27.44 -3.96 -11.65
C ASN A 11 -26.34 -5.01 -11.48
N THR A 12 -26.15 -5.93 -12.42
CA THR A 12 -25.11 -6.97 -12.39
C THR A 12 -23.79 -6.54 -13.05
N PHE A 13 -23.84 -5.61 -14.00
CA PHE A 13 -22.67 -5.09 -14.73
C PHE A 13 -21.67 -4.43 -13.76
N LEU A 14 -20.37 -4.75 -13.83
CA LEU A 14 -19.32 -4.22 -12.95
C LEU A 14 -19.54 -4.41 -11.43
N GLY A 15 -20.33 -5.41 -11.02
CA GLY A 15 -20.48 -5.81 -9.62
C GLY A 15 -21.01 -4.70 -8.69
N HIS A 16 -20.33 -4.45 -7.58
CA HIS A 16 -20.74 -3.47 -6.55
C HIS A 16 -20.43 -2.00 -6.89
N ALA A 17 -20.03 -1.68 -8.13
CA ALA A 17 -19.74 -0.30 -8.50
C ALA A 17 -20.99 0.61 -8.38
N PRO A 18 -20.82 1.91 -8.06
CA PRO A 18 -21.92 2.86 -8.03
C PRO A 18 -22.68 2.93 -9.37
N MET A 19 -24.00 3.05 -9.31
CA MET A 19 -24.86 3.04 -10.51
C MET A 19 -24.48 4.10 -11.55
N TRP A 20 -24.12 5.30 -11.10
CA TRP A 20 -23.70 6.40 -11.98
C TRP A 20 -22.42 6.06 -12.76
N TYR A 21 -21.50 5.31 -12.14
CA TYR A 21 -20.25 4.89 -12.78
C TYR A 21 -20.52 3.84 -13.84
N LYS A 22 -21.39 2.86 -13.55
CA LYS A 22 -21.82 1.86 -14.54
C LYS A 22 -22.46 2.51 -15.76
N LEU A 23 -23.29 3.53 -15.53
CA LEU A 23 -23.94 4.28 -16.61
C LEU A 23 -22.92 5.10 -17.43
N ALA A 24 -21.94 5.71 -16.78
CA ALA A 24 -20.86 6.42 -17.47
C ALA A 24 -20.05 5.49 -18.38
N ILE A 25 -19.65 4.31 -17.89
CA ILE A 25 -18.93 3.33 -18.69
C ILE A 25 -19.78 2.81 -19.86
N LEU A 26 -21.07 2.56 -19.63
CA LEU A 26 -21.99 2.21 -20.71
C LEU A 26 -22.09 3.32 -21.76
N ALA A 27 -22.11 4.58 -21.34
CA ALA A 27 -22.14 5.72 -22.24
C ALA A 27 -20.84 5.83 -23.07
N PHE A 28 -19.68 5.63 -22.45
CA PHE A 28 -18.38 5.61 -23.14
C PHE A 28 -18.34 4.53 -24.24
N LEU A 29 -18.78 3.31 -23.92
CA LEU A 29 -18.88 2.19 -24.88
C LEU A 29 -19.84 2.45 -26.06
N ILE A 30 -20.75 3.43 -25.94
CA ILE A 30 -21.65 3.82 -27.03
C ILE A 30 -21.07 5.00 -27.81
N ILE A 31 -20.41 5.92 -27.12
CA ILE A 31 -19.84 7.14 -27.69
C ILE A 31 -18.59 6.83 -28.52
N ASN A 32 -17.73 5.93 -28.08
CA ASN A 32 -16.46 5.62 -28.75
C ASN A 32 -16.61 5.18 -30.22
N PRO A 33 -17.52 4.25 -30.58
CA PRO A 33 -17.72 3.86 -31.98
C PRO A 33 -18.29 5.02 -32.81
N ILE A 34 -19.13 5.87 -32.21
CA ILE A 34 -19.70 7.05 -32.89
C ILE A 34 -18.59 8.07 -33.20
N ILE A 35 -17.70 8.33 -32.25
CA ILE A 35 -16.56 9.24 -32.44
C ILE A 35 -15.61 8.66 -33.48
N MET A 36 -15.33 7.35 -33.43
CA MET A 36 -14.51 6.68 -34.44
C MET A 36 -15.08 6.85 -35.85
N ALA A 37 -16.40 6.72 -36.01
CA ALA A 37 -17.07 6.88 -37.31
C ALA A 37 -17.17 8.34 -37.81
N THR A 38 -17.19 9.33 -36.92
CA THR A 38 -17.46 10.74 -37.27
C THR A 38 -16.23 11.63 -37.26
N ALA A 39 -15.33 11.47 -36.28
CA ALA A 39 -14.14 12.30 -36.07
C ALA A 39 -12.82 11.56 -36.35
N GLY A 40 -12.90 10.25 -36.61
CA GLY A 40 -11.76 9.42 -36.99
C GLY A 40 -10.86 8.97 -35.82
N PRO A 41 -9.80 8.20 -36.12
CA PRO A 41 -9.01 7.47 -35.13
C PRO A 41 -8.22 8.37 -34.18
N PHE A 42 -7.74 9.53 -34.64
CA PHE A 42 -6.95 10.44 -33.81
C PHE A 42 -7.77 11.01 -32.64
N VAL A 43 -8.99 11.50 -32.92
CA VAL A 43 -9.87 12.06 -31.89
C VAL A 43 -10.41 10.96 -30.98
N ALA A 44 -10.81 9.82 -31.56
CA ALA A 44 -11.26 8.66 -30.79
C ALA A 44 -10.18 8.17 -29.81
N GLY A 45 -8.91 8.12 -30.22
CA GLY A 45 -7.80 7.75 -29.35
C GLY A 45 -7.64 8.69 -28.14
N TRP A 46 -7.71 10.01 -28.35
CA TRP A 46 -7.62 10.98 -27.25
C TRP A 46 -8.80 10.89 -26.27
N VAL A 47 -10.01 10.68 -26.79
CA VAL A 47 -11.19 10.48 -25.95
C VAL A 47 -11.05 9.20 -25.13
N LEU A 48 -10.60 8.11 -25.74
CA LEU A 48 -10.40 6.84 -25.06
C LEU A 48 -9.33 6.93 -23.96
N ILE A 49 -8.25 7.71 -24.18
CA ILE A 49 -7.26 8.02 -23.13
C ILE A 49 -7.92 8.78 -21.96
N ALA A 50 -8.73 9.80 -22.24
CA ALA A 50 -9.42 10.57 -21.19
C ALA A 50 -10.37 9.69 -20.37
N GLU A 51 -11.13 8.81 -21.04
CA GLU A 51 -12.00 7.82 -20.40
C GLU A 51 -11.19 6.83 -19.55
N PHE A 52 -10.04 6.36 -20.06
CA PHE A 52 -9.16 5.46 -19.31
C PHE A 52 -8.63 6.12 -18.03
N ILE A 53 -8.18 7.37 -18.09
CA ILE A 53 -7.77 8.15 -16.89
C ILE A 53 -8.94 8.29 -15.91
N PHE A 54 -10.15 8.53 -16.40
CA PHE A 54 -11.34 8.56 -15.56
C PHE A 54 -11.57 7.20 -14.86
N THR A 55 -11.41 6.08 -15.56
CA THR A 55 -11.52 4.74 -14.93
C THR A 55 -10.45 4.49 -13.87
N LEU A 56 -9.20 4.89 -14.12
CA LEU A 56 -8.09 4.77 -13.17
C LEU A 56 -8.32 5.62 -11.92
N THR A 57 -8.82 6.85 -12.08
CA THR A 57 -9.13 7.74 -10.96
C THR A 57 -10.21 7.12 -10.06
N MET A 58 -11.23 6.52 -10.67
CA MET A 58 -12.27 5.80 -9.94
C MET A 58 -11.78 4.48 -9.32
N ALA A 59 -10.62 3.98 -9.74
CA ALA A 59 -10.03 2.77 -9.20
C ALA A 59 -9.58 2.85 -7.75
N LEU A 60 -9.29 4.05 -7.30
CA LEU A 60 -8.97 4.34 -5.90
C LEU A 60 -10.18 4.21 -4.97
N LYS A 61 -11.42 4.19 -5.50
CA LYS A 61 -12.65 4.09 -4.70
C LYS A 61 -13.45 2.81 -4.90
N CYS A 62 -13.44 2.23 -6.11
CA CYS A 62 -14.44 1.22 -6.49
C CYS A 62 -13.86 -0.09 -7.05
N TYR A 63 -12.54 -0.29 -7.07
CA TYR A 63 -11.88 -1.44 -7.71
C TYR A 63 -12.41 -1.81 -9.14
N PRO A 64 -12.57 -0.85 -10.07
CA PRO A 64 -13.15 -1.01 -11.39
C PRO A 64 -12.12 -1.42 -12.45
N LEU A 65 -11.09 -2.22 -12.11
CA LEU A 65 -10.16 -2.78 -13.10
C LEU A 65 -10.87 -3.37 -14.34
N PRO A 66 -12.04 -4.05 -14.22
CA PRO A 66 -12.75 -4.58 -15.38
C PRO A 66 -13.25 -3.50 -16.35
N ALA A 67 -13.54 -2.28 -15.89
CA ALA A 67 -14.10 -1.22 -16.72
C ALA A 67 -13.06 -0.64 -17.70
N GLY A 68 -11.83 -0.42 -17.23
CA GLY A 68 -10.73 -0.05 -18.12
C GLY A 68 -10.42 -1.15 -19.16
N GLY A 69 -10.50 -2.42 -18.74
CA GLY A 69 -10.36 -3.56 -19.65
C GLY A 69 -11.45 -3.62 -20.73
N LEU A 70 -12.70 -3.26 -20.40
CA LEU A 70 -13.79 -3.16 -21.38
C LEU A 70 -13.50 -2.10 -22.45
N LEU A 71 -13.03 -0.92 -22.06
CA LEU A 71 -12.63 0.14 -23.01
C LEU A 71 -11.44 -0.29 -23.88
N ALA A 72 -10.47 -1.01 -23.31
CA ALA A 72 -9.34 -1.53 -24.07
C ALA A 72 -9.78 -2.58 -25.10
N MET A 73 -10.71 -3.48 -24.74
CA MET A 73 -11.28 -4.44 -25.70
C MET A 73 -12.09 -3.74 -26.78
N GLU A 74 -12.86 -2.71 -26.44
CA GLU A 74 -13.57 -1.89 -27.41
C GLU A 74 -12.59 -1.25 -28.41
N ALA A 75 -11.48 -0.68 -27.95
CA ALA A 75 -10.46 -0.07 -28.80
C ALA A 75 -9.95 -1.04 -29.89
N VAL A 76 -9.83 -2.32 -29.56
CA VAL A 76 -9.49 -3.38 -30.53
C VAL A 76 -10.63 -3.61 -31.52
N ILE A 77 -11.86 -3.73 -31.03
CA ILE A 77 -13.05 -4.02 -31.85
C ILE A 77 -13.31 -2.90 -32.85
N ILE A 78 -13.17 -1.63 -32.44
CA ILE A 78 -13.37 -0.46 -33.30
C ILE A 78 -12.16 -0.17 -34.21
N GLY A 79 -11.07 -0.93 -34.07
CA GLY A 79 -9.91 -0.86 -34.97
C GLY A 79 -8.90 0.26 -34.65
N LEU A 80 -8.85 0.76 -33.41
CA LEU A 80 -7.81 1.73 -32.98
C LEU A 80 -6.45 1.08 -32.77
N THR A 81 -6.43 -0.22 -32.44
CA THR A 81 -5.21 -1.01 -32.24
C THR A 81 -5.48 -2.47 -32.58
N THR A 82 -4.43 -3.25 -32.82
CA THR A 82 -4.54 -4.69 -33.04
C THR A 82 -4.20 -5.47 -31.76
N PRO A 83 -4.71 -6.72 -31.63
CA PRO A 83 -4.34 -7.61 -30.52
C PRO A 83 -2.83 -7.86 -30.45
N GLU A 84 -2.15 -7.96 -31.59
CA GLU A 84 -0.71 -8.21 -31.68
C GLU A 84 0.10 -7.05 -31.10
N THR A 85 -0.28 -5.80 -31.38
CA THR A 85 0.37 -4.62 -30.81
C THR A 85 0.17 -4.56 -29.30
N ILE A 86 -1.04 -4.82 -28.80
CA ILE A 86 -1.29 -4.87 -27.35
C ILE A 86 -0.44 -5.95 -26.69
N TYR A 87 -0.35 -7.14 -27.29
CA TYR A 87 0.47 -8.22 -26.75
C TYR A 87 1.95 -7.85 -26.68
N HIS A 88 2.49 -7.24 -27.74
CA HIS A 88 3.88 -6.81 -27.79
C HIS A 88 4.20 -5.77 -26.69
N GLU A 89 3.34 -4.76 -26.54
CA GLU A 89 3.49 -3.74 -25.50
C GLU A 89 3.32 -4.34 -24.09
N ALA A 90 2.33 -5.22 -23.89
CA ALA A 90 2.12 -5.90 -22.61
C ALA A 90 3.32 -6.76 -22.22
N HIS A 91 3.89 -7.51 -23.18
CA HIS A 91 5.05 -8.36 -22.95
C HIS A 91 6.27 -7.55 -22.50
N HIS A 92 6.54 -6.40 -23.15
CA HIS A 92 7.62 -5.51 -22.76
C HIS A 92 7.43 -4.96 -21.33
N ASN A 93 6.19 -4.68 -20.93
CA ASN A 93 5.87 -4.15 -19.61
C ASN A 93 5.72 -5.23 -18.52
N PHE A 94 5.68 -6.52 -18.87
CA PHE A 94 5.54 -7.60 -17.89
C PHE A 94 6.72 -7.65 -16.91
N GLU A 95 7.94 -7.35 -17.34
CA GLU A 95 9.09 -7.29 -16.43
C GLU A 95 8.84 -6.28 -15.30
N VAL A 96 8.41 -5.06 -15.66
CA VAL A 96 8.12 -4.00 -14.68
C VAL A 96 6.93 -4.38 -13.81
N ILE A 97 5.85 -4.92 -14.38
CA ILE A 97 4.67 -5.35 -13.61
C ILE A 97 5.04 -6.46 -12.62
N LEU A 98 5.82 -7.46 -13.05
CA LEU A 98 6.29 -8.54 -12.19
C LEU A 98 7.22 -8.03 -11.10
N LEU A 99 8.12 -7.10 -11.42
CA LEU A 99 8.97 -6.44 -10.44
C LEU A 99 8.15 -5.68 -9.40
N LEU A 100 7.11 -4.93 -9.82
CA LEU A 100 6.21 -4.21 -8.90
C LEU A 100 5.42 -5.18 -8.02
N ILE A 101 4.86 -6.27 -8.57
CA ILE A 101 4.15 -7.29 -7.80
C ILE A 101 5.10 -7.96 -6.80
N PHE A 102 6.29 -8.35 -7.24
CA PHE A 102 7.32 -8.93 -6.38
C PHE A 102 7.75 -7.96 -5.29
N MET A 103 7.95 -6.68 -5.61
CA MET A 103 8.30 -5.64 -4.65
C MET A 103 7.22 -5.46 -3.59
N VAL A 104 5.95 -5.34 -3.98
CA VAL A 104 4.82 -5.20 -3.03
C VAL A 104 4.69 -6.43 -2.15
N ALA A 105 4.72 -7.63 -2.74
CA ALA A 105 4.68 -8.89 -2.00
C ALA A 105 5.88 -9.03 -1.04
N GLY A 106 7.07 -8.66 -1.53
CA GLY A 106 8.33 -8.66 -0.77
C GLY A 106 8.28 -7.74 0.43
N ILE A 107 7.81 -6.49 0.28
CA ILE A 107 7.65 -5.55 1.40
C ILE A 107 6.67 -6.10 2.45
N HIS A 108 5.53 -6.65 2.03
CA HIS A 108 4.56 -7.24 2.96
C HIS A 108 5.15 -8.40 3.75
N PHE A 109 5.81 -9.33 3.08
CA PHE A 109 6.46 -10.47 3.71
C PHE A 109 7.59 -10.03 4.65
N MET A 110 8.46 -9.12 4.20
CA MET A 110 9.56 -8.59 5.00
C MET A 110 9.05 -7.86 6.24
N LYS A 111 7.99 -7.03 6.14
CA LYS A 111 7.39 -6.37 7.29
C LYS A 111 7.01 -7.36 8.40
N ASP A 112 6.30 -8.42 8.04
CA ASP A 112 5.83 -9.41 9.02
C ASP A 112 7.00 -10.22 9.60
N PHE A 113 7.97 -10.60 8.75
CA PHE A 113 9.20 -11.27 9.17
C PHE A 113 10.04 -10.42 10.14
N LEU A 114 10.10 -9.10 9.91
CA LEU A 114 10.88 -8.16 10.72
C LEU A 114 10.22 -7.93 12.06
N GLN A 115 8.91 -7.72 12.05
CA GLN A 115 8.14 -7.58 13.27
C GLN A 115 8.33 -8.81 14.16
N PHE A 116 8.28 -10.01 13.58
CA PHE A 116 8.56 -11.25 14.29
C PHE A 116 9.99 -11.30 14.85
N THR A 117 10.99 -11.03 14.01
CA THR A 117 12.42 -11.11 14.37
C THR A 117 12.79 -10.10 15.46
N PHE A 118 12.40 -8.84 15.29
CA PHE A 118 12.65 -7.79 16.29
C PHE A 118 11.94 -8.05 17.60
N THR A 119 10.73 -8.61 17.57
CA THR A 119 10.03 -9.00 18.79
C THR A 119 10.78 -10.08 19.55
N ARG A 120 11.27 -11.10 18.84
CA ARG A 120 12.12 -12.16 19.40
C ARG A 120 13.43 -11.63 19.97
N ILE A 121 14.10 -10.69 19.30
CA ILE A 121 15.34 -10.08 19.78
C ILE A 121 15.10 -9.30 21.07
N LEU A 122 14.05 -8.47 21.12
CA LEU A 122 13.71 -7.68 22.31
C LEU A 122 13.34 -8.53 23.52
N VAL A 123 12.61 -9.64 23.32
CA VAL A 123 12.17 -10.50 24.42
C VAL A 123 13.31 -11.38 24.96
N ASN A 124 14.20 -11.88 24.08
CA ASN A 124 15.25 -12.81 24.50
C ASN A 124 16.52 -12.13 25.02
N VAL A 125 16.82 -10.90 24.60
CA VAL A 125 18.08 -10.24 24.94
C VAL A 125 17.90 -9.33 26.15
N ARG A 126 18.63 -9.59 27.22
CA ARG A 126 18.58 -8.80 28.47
C ARG A 126 19.44 -7.52 28.45
N SER A 127 20.40 -7.41 27.53
CA SER A 127 21.42 -6.34 27.51
C SER A 127 21.10 -5.23 26.50
N LYS A 128 21.04 -3.98 26.98
CA LYS A 128 20.77 -2.76 26.19
C LYS A 128 21.75 -2.55 25.03
N LYS A 129 23.04 -2.82 25.25
CA LYS A 129 24.10 -2.68 24.23
C LYS A 129 23.94 -3.71 23.11
N LEU A 130 23.66 -4.96 23.51
CA LEU A 130 23.55 -6.10 22.60
C LEU A 130 22.27 -6.01 21.76
N ILE A 131 21.16 -5.53 22.34
CA ILE A 131 19.94 -5.19 21.59
C ILE A 131 20.22 -4.15 20.50
N SER A 132 20.89 -3.05 20.86
CA SER A 132 21.16 -1.96 19.91
C SER A 132 22.05 -2.42 18.74
N LEU A 133 23.04 -3.26 19.03
CA LEU A 133 23.91 -3.87 18.00
C LEU A 133 23.13 -4.81 17.08
N LEU A 134 22.31 -5.72 17.65
CA LEU A 134 21.51 -6.68 16.87
C LEU A 134 20.48 -5.98 15.99
N PHE A 135 19.87 -4.90 16.47
CA PHE A 135 18.94 -4.09 15.68
C PHE A 135 19.64 -3.37 14.54
N CYS A 136 20.83 -2.80 14.77
CA CYS A 136 21.63 -2.18 13.72
C CYS A 136 22.02 -3.20 12.64
N PHE A 137 22.54 -4.37 13.06
CA PHE A 137 22.95 -5.43 12.15
C PHE A 137 21.78 -6.00 11.35
N ALA A 138 20.66 -6.30 12.02
CA ALA A 138 19.46 -6.77 11.34
C ALA A 138 18.90 -5.70 10.39
N GLY A 139 18.87 -4.42 10.79
CA GLY A 139 18.45 -3.32 9.89
C GLY A 139 19.34 -3.17 8.66
N ALA A 140 20.66 -3.31 8.82
CA ALA A 140 21.63 -3.25 7.72
C ALA A 140 21.53 -4.45 6.77
N PHE A 141 21.49 -5.67 7.32
CA PHE A 141 21.33 -6.90 6.53
C PHE A 141 20.06 -6.86 5.68
N LEU A 142 18.99 -6.29 6.24
CA LEU A 142 17.69 -6.32 5.61
C LEU A 142 17.42 -5.16 4.66
N SER A 143 18.16 -4.07 4.81
CA SER A 143 18.19 -2.98 3.82
C SER A 143 18.78 -3.41 2.47
N ALA A 144 19.44 -4.57 2.39
CA ALA A 144 19.88 -5.12 1.10
C ALA A 144 18.71 -5.66 0.27
N PHE A 145 17.57 -5.96 0.90
CA PHE A 145 16.39 -6.56 0.26
C PHE A 145 15.19 -5.61 0.18
N LEU A 146 15.24 -4.49 0.90
CA LEU A 146 14.14 -3.55 1.05
C LEU A 146 14.59 -2.12 0.81
N ASP A 147 13.69 -1.31 0.26
CA ASP A 147 13.89 0.13 0.16
C ASP A 147 14.02 0.77 1.55
N ALA A 148 14.86 1.78 1.68
CA ALA A 148 15.21 2.39 2.96
C ALA A 148 14.01 2.98 3.70
N LEU A 149 13.04 3.53 2.96
CA LEU A 149 11.80 4.07 3.55
C LEU A 149 10.95 2.96 4.16
N THR A 150 10.91 1.79 3.53
CA THR A 150 10.12 0.65 4.01
C THR A 150 10.71 0.07 5.29
N VAL A 151 12.05 -0.10 5.37
CA VAL A 151 12.72 -0.58 6.59
C VAL A 151 12.48 0.38 7.75
N THR A 152 12.59 1.69 7.51
CA THR A 152 12.36 2.72 8.54
C THR A 152 10.91 2.69 9.04
N ALA A 153 9.93 2.54 8.13
CA ALA A 153 8.52 2.41 8.49
C ALA A 153 8.23 1.15 9.33
N VAL A 154 8.86 0.02 9.01
CA VAL A 154 8.73 -1.22 9.78
C VAL A 154 9.32 -1.07 11.18
N ILE A 155 10.53 -0.49 11.30
CA ILE A 155 11.17 -0.24 12.60
C ILE A 155 10.30 0.69 13.46
N MET A 156 9.69 1.73 12.84
CA MET A 156 8.77 2.62 13.52
C MET A 156 7.50 1.90 13.99
N ALA A 157 6.90 1.04 13.16
CA ALA A 157 5.72 0.26 13.53
C ALA A 157 6.01 -0.68 14.71
N VAL A 158 7.17 -1.32 14.72
CA VAL A 158 7.63 -2.17 15.84
C VAL A 158 7.84 -1.34 17.10
N ALA A 159 8.56 -0.22 17.01
CA ALA A 159 8.81 0.67 18.15
C ALA A 159 7.50 1.23 18.76
N LEU A 160 6.55 1.63 17.92
CA LEU A 160 5.22 2.08 18.35
C LEU A 160 4.41 0.94 18.96
N GLY A 161 4.48 -0.27 18.38
CA GLY A 161 3.85 -1.47 18.96
C GLY A 161 4.35 -1.75 20.36
N PHE A 162 5.67 -1.72 20.57
CA PHE A 162 6.28 -1.87 21.89
C PHE A 162 5.91 -0.76 22.86
N TYR A 163 5.92 0.50 22.40
CA TYR A 163 5.46 1.64 23.18
C TYR A 163 4.02 1.44 23.65
N SER A 164 3.13 0.99 22.78
CA SER A 164 1.72 0.77 23.10
C SER A 164 1.52 -0.32 24.17
N VAL A 165 2.28 -1.42 24.10
CA VAL A 165 2.19 -2.53 25.07
C VAL A 165 2.74 -2.11 26.43
N TYR A 166 3.89 -1.43 26.46
CA TYR A 166 4.50 -0.97 27.70
C TYR A 166 3.67 0.14 28.36
N HIS A 167 3.19 1.11 27.57
CA HIS A 167 2.28 2.16 28.06
C HIS A 167 0.99 1.58 28.61
N LYS A 168 0.41 0.56 27.95
CA LYS A 168 -0.76 -0.17 28.46
C LYS A 168 -0.48 -0.90 29.77
N TYR A 169 0.67 -1.56 29.91
CA TYR A 169 1.07 -2.22 31.17
C TYR A 169 1.20 -1.21 32.31
N VAL A 170 1.89 -0.09 32.08
CA VAL A 170 2.13 0.95 33.07
C VAL A 170 0.85 1.74 33.42
N SER A 171 -0.05 1.94 32.47
CA SER A 171 -1.34 2.61 32.66
C SER A 171 -2.43 1.70 33.24
N SER A 172 -2.31 0.38 33.13
CA SER A 172 -3.31 -0.57 33.67
C SER A 172 -3.52 -0.52 35.20
N GLY A 173 -2.65 0.18 35.93
CA GLY A 173 -2.81 0.47 37.37
C GLY A 173 -3.43 1.84 37.69
N ALA A 174 -3.67 2.69 36.69
CA ALA A 174 -4.38 3.96 36.79
C ALA A 174 -5.77 3.80 36.14
N ASP A 175 -6.77 4.43 36.74
CA ASP A 175 -8.20 4.16 36.57
C ASP A 175 -8.73 4.09 35.11
N LYS A 176 -9.88 3.43 34.94
CA LYS A 176 -10.57 3.06 33.67
C LYS A 176 -11.07 4.24 32.81
N GLY A 177 -10.21 5.22 32.52
CA GLY A 177 -10.46 6.30 31.56
C GLY A 177 -9.91 5.98 30.17
N SER A 178 -10.46 6.61 29.14
CA SER A 178 -10.08 6.43 27.73
C SER A 178 -8.55 6.48 27.53
N HIS A 179 -7.96 5.37 27.07
CA HIS A 179 -6.52 5.26 26.80
C HIS A 179 -6.09 6.20 25.67
N SER A 180 -5.54 7.36 26.02
CA SER A 180 -4.82 8.25 25.09
C SER A 180 -3.31 8.02 25.22
N LEU A 181 -2.67 7.63 24.12
CA LEU A 181 -1.21 7.49 24.02
C LEU A 181 -0.45 8.82 24.15
N ASP A 182 -1.17 9.95 24.08
CA ASP A 182 -0.66 11.31 24.09
C ASP A 182 -0.59 11.97 25.49
N SER A 183 -1.21 11.38 26.51
CA SER A 183 -1.32 12.03 27.83
C SER A 183 -0.76 11.15 28.95
N ASP A 184 0.44 11.52 29.43
CA ASP A 184 1.12 10.85 30.56
C ASP A 184 0.71 11.43 31.93
N LEU A 185 -0.29 12.31 31.99
CA LEU A 185 -0.70 13.07 33.18
C LEU A 185 -1.32 12.21 34.29
N HIS A 186 -1.90 11.06 33.95
CA HIS A 186 -2.56 10.17 34.92
C HIS A 186 -1.63 9.11 35.54
N LEU A 187 -0.34 9.11 35.18
CA LEU A 187 0.64 8.13 35.65
C LEU A 187 1.37 8.62 36.91
N LYS A 188 1.65 7.70 37.85
CA LYS A 188 2.51 7.98 39.02
C LYS A 188 3.87 8.51 38.56
N GLU A 189 4.45 9.46 39.29
CA GLU A 189 5.72 10.14 38.94
C GLU A 189 6.86 9.17 38.61
N LYS A 190 7.01 8.09 39.39
CA LYS A 190 8.00 7.03 39.14
C LYS A 190 7.80 6.33 37.78
N ASN A 191 6.55 6.04 37.41
CA ASN A 191 6.20 5.41 36.14
C ASN A 191 6.45 6.35 34.95
N ARG A 192 6.40 7.67 35.18
CA ARG A 192 6.64 8.69 34.15
C ARG A 192 8.12 8.82 33.79
N GLU A 193 9.02 8.69 34.76
CA GLU A 193 10.47 8.65 34.51
C GLU A 193 10.88 7.39 33.75
N GLU A 194 10.38 6.21 34.14
CA GLU A 194 10.63 4.94 33.44
C GLU A 194 10.11 4.99 31.99
N LEU A 195 8.92 5.56 31.77
CA LEU A 195 8.35 5.76 30.44
C LEU A 195 9.21 6.72 29.58
N LYS A 196 9.75 7.79 30.18
CA LYS A 196 10.64 8.74 29.49
C LYS A 196 11.96 8.08 29.09
N GLU A 197 12.54 7.25 29.95
CA GLU A 197 13.73 6.48 29.61
C GLU A 197 13.44 5.49 28.48
N PHE A 198 12.29 4.80 28.54
CA PHE A 198 11.85 3.87 27.50
C PHE A 198 11.64 4.57 26.15
N ARG A 199 11.01 5.76 26.13
CA ARG A 199 10.91 6.59 24.91
C ARG A 199 12.29 6.96 24.38
N GLY A 200 13.23 7.31 25.25
CA GLY A 200 14.63 7.58 24.87
C GLY A 200 15.32 6.37 24.25
N PHE A 201 15.09 5.18 24.80
CA PHE A 201 15.59 3.91 24.26
C PHE A 201 15.00 3.63 22.87
N LEU A 202 13.68 3.76 22.68
CA LEU A 202 13.03 3.54 21.39
C LEU A 202 13.51 4.55 20.34
N ARG A 203 13.73 5.82 20.70
CA ARG A 203 14.31 6.81 19.78
C ARG A 203 15.72 6.43 19.34
N ASN A 204 16.57 6.02 20.28
CA ASN A 204 17.92 5.55 19.95
C ASN A 204 17.87 4.30 19.07
N LEU A 205 16.95 3.36 19.35
CA LEU A 205 16.75 2.16 18.55
C LEU A 205 16.38 2.50 17.10
N MET A 206 15.41 3.40 16.90
CA MET A 206 15.00 3.87 15.57
C MET A 206 16.14 4.57 14.82
N MET A 207 16.93 5.40 15.51
CA MET A 207 18.08 6.08 14.90
C MET A 207 19.17 5.08 14.46
N HIS A 208 19.49 4.07 15.28
CA HIS A 208 20.46 3.03 14.89
C HIS A 208 19.93 2.16 13.76
N GLY A 209 18.63 1.87 13.76
CA GLY A 209 17.94 1.19 12.67
C GLY A 209 18.07 1.95 11.35
N ALA A 210 17.73 3.24 11.34
CA ALA A 210 17.82 4.09 10.16
C ALA A 210 19.26 4.26 9.66
N VAL A 211 20.25 4.40 10.56
CA VAL A 211 21.67 4.44 10.17
C VAL A 211 22.11 3.10 9.59
N GLY A 212 21.68 1.97 10.18
CA GLY A 212 21.94 0.64 9.65
C GLY A 212 21.37 0.47 8.24
N THR A 213 20.15 0.96 8.00
CA THR A 213 19.53 0.99 6.67
C THR A 213 20.33 1.84 5.68
N ALA A 214 20.75 3.05 6.06
CA ALA A 214 21.58 3.89 5.20
C ALA A 214 22.92 3.22 4.85
N LEU A 215 23.57 2.56 5.82
CA LEU A 215 24.80 1.80 5.58
C LEU A 215 24.56 0.61 4.63
N GLY A 216 23.48 -0.13 4.83
CA GLY A 216 23.11 -1.25 3.96
C GLY A 216 22.87 -0.81 2.52
N GLY A 217 22.13 0.29 2.31
CA GLY A 217 21.86 0.85 0.99
C GLY A 217 23.12 1.32 0.25
N VAL A 218 24.08 1.92 0.96
CA VAL A 218 25.39 2.32 0.37
C VAL A 218 26.22 1.11 -0.01
N CYS A 219 26.14 0.01 0.74
CA CYS A 219 26.88 -1.21 0.41
C CYS A 219 26.29 -2.01 -0.76
N THR A 220 25.07 -1.68 -1.22
CA THR A 220 24.42 -2.33 -2.37
C THR A 220 24.45 -1.51 -3.68
N LEU A 221 24.93 -0.26 -3.63
CA LEU A 221 25.25 0.58 -4.79
C LEU A 221 26.65 0.27 -5.31
#